data_AF-A8TUV7-F1
#
_entry.id   AF-A8TUV7-F1
#
_cell.length_a   1.000
_cell.length_b   1.000
_cell.length_c   1.000
_cell.angle_alpha   90.00
_cell.angle_beta   90.00
_cell.angle_gamma   90.00
#
_symmetry.space_group_name_H-M   'P 1'
#
loop_
_entity.id
_entity.type
_entity.pdbx_description
1 polymer ?
#
loop_
_entity_poly.entity_id
_entity_poly.type
_entity_poly.pdbx_seq_one_letter_code
_entity_poly.pdbx_strand_id
1 'polypeptide(L)'
;MADTQVTFADLGLSDEVVSAVVTSGYTKPTPIQEKAIPYVLMGRDVLGCAQTGTGKTASFTLPMIDILSAGRAKARMPRSLIIAPTRELAAQVSENFVKYGQNTRLSMALLIGGVSMGDQEAKLDRGVDVLIATPGRLLDHFERGRILLTDVKILVIDEADRMLDMGFIPDVERIVSLLPTIRQTLFFSATMAPEIKRLADKFLMNPKEVSVDAPASAAENVAQHLVRCSVKDKRDALRSLLKSETVDSALIFCNRKRDIGVLHRSLQRYGIEAVQLHGDMSQPARTETLAKFKAGEARLVICSDVAARGIDIKGLSHVFNFDVPSHAEDYVHRIGRTGRAGLSGRAFTLATPEDSKLLSAVERLIGMKIPVIQLDGAAPAAAESRPAETVELASETNPPRKTGRGRGARSNDNAVAADEQSAPPPAKSSRRSSRKRGEHSEKPAVAVEPAVVAEVQEAKPRETSLTGGGVVEAFPTQRAGSGNGRGRGGRDREDNGRSVTGFGDEVPAFLLKAVPKKATG
;
A
#
# COMPACT_ATOMS: atom_id res chain seq x y z
N MET A 1 -43.48 -10.93 -1.61
CA MET A 1 -42.98 -10.66 -0.23
C MET A 1 -42.28 -9.31 -0.28
N ALA A 2 -42.28 -8.53 0.78
CA ALA A 2 -41.46 -7.32 0.81
C ALA A 2 -39.98 -7.72 0.91
N ASP A 3 -39.13 -7.04 0.16
CA ASP A 3 -37.68 -7.22 0.21
C ASP A 3 -37.14 -6.47 1.44
N THR A 4 -36.93 -7.19 2.54
CA THR A 4 -36.45 -6.61 3.81
C THR A 4 -34.96 -6.30 3.69
N GLN A 5 -34.66 -5.14 3.09
CA GLN A 5 -33.30 -4.72 2.78
C GLN A 5 -32.51 -4.43 4.06
N VAL A 6 -31.42 -5.19 4.23
CA VAL A 6 -30.48 -5.09 5.36
C VAL A 6 -29.89 -3.69 5.41
N THR A 7 -29.89 -3.08 6.60
CA THR A 7 -29.26 -1.78 6.89
C THR A 7 -27.95 -1.96 7.66
N PHE A 8 -27.20 -0.88 7.89
CA PHE A 8 -26.00 -0.94 8.74
C PHE A 8 -26.32 -1.22 10.23
N ALA A 9 -27.51 -0.90 10.71
CA ALA A 9 -27.93 -1.20 12.09
C ALA A 9 -28.16 -2.71 12.28
N ASP A 10 -28.71 -3.39 11.28
CA ASP A 10 -28.95 -4.85 11.29
C ASP A 10 -27.66 -5.68 11.34
N LEU A 11 -26.50 -5.07 11.10
CA LEU A 11 -25.19 -5.73 11.18
C LEU A 11 -24.63 -5.80 12.62
N GLY A 12 -25.31 -5.21 13.60
CA GLY A 12 -24.90 -5.20 15.01
C GLY A 12 -23.87 -4.13 15.38
N LEU A 13 -23.69 -3.12 14.53
CA LEU A 13 -22.84 -1.95 14.81
C LEU A 13 -23.53 -0.99 15.80
N SER A 14 -22.75 -0.34 16.67
CA SER A 14 -23.26 0.68 17.59
C SER A 14 -23.74 1.96 16.91
N ASP A 15 -24.68 2.66 17.56
CA ASP A 15 -25.33 3.87 17.05
C ASP A 15 -24.34 4.99 16.67
N GLU A 16 -23.23 5.12 17.39
CA GLU A 16 -22.16 6.08 17.07
C GLU A 16 -21.55 5.81 15.68
N VAL A 17 -21.31 4.54 15.35
CA VAL A 17 -20.74 4.10 14.07
C VAL A 17 -21.79 4.17 12.97
N VAL A 18 -23.02 3.69 13.22
CA VAL A 18 -24.13 3.76 12.26
C VAL A 18 -24.42 5.22 11.87
N SER A 19 -24.45 6.14 12.85
CA SER A 19 -24.61 7.58 12.62
C SER A 19 -23.50 8.17 11.74
N ALA A 20 -22.23 7.80 11.98
CA ALA A 20 -21.11 8.25 11.16
C ALA A 20 -21.15 7.68 9.72
N VAL A 21 -21.65 6.44 9.55
CA VAL A 21 -21.83 5.78 8.24
C VAL A 21 -22.95 6.43 7.42
N VAL A 22 -24.08 6.75 8.05
CA VAL A 22 -25.19 7.48 7.41
C VAL A 22 -24.77 8.91 7.06
N THR A 23 -24.13 9.63 7.98
CA THR A 23 -23.56 10.97 7.73
C THR A 23 -22.50 10.95 6.62
N SER A 24 -21.78 9.83 6.48
CA SER A 24 -20.83 9.59 5.40
C SER A 24 -21.46 9.35 4.02
N GLY A 25 -22.80 9.29 3.92
CA GLY A 25 -23.54 9.08 2.69
C GLY A 25 -23.81 7.61 2.34
N TYR A 26 -23.58 6.66 3.25
CA TYR A 26 -23.82 5.24 3.02
C TYR A 26 -25.16 4.82 3.63
N THR A 27 -26.12 4.45 2.79
CA THR A 27 -27.48 4.05 3.21
C THR A 27 -27.69 2.55 3.29
N LYS A 28 -26.92 1.77 2.53
CA LYS A 28 -26.99 0.30 2.47
C LYS A 28 -25.59 -0.30 2.55
N PRO A 29 -25.40 -1.43 3.27
CA PRO A 29 -24.17 -2.19 3.22
C PRO A 29 -23.99 -2.85 1.85
N THR A 30 -22.76 -3.24 1.54
CA THR A 30 -22.46 -4.09 0.37
C THR A 30 -22.43 -5.57 0.79
N PRO A 31 -22.53 -6.52 -0.16
CA PRO A 31 -22.52 -7.96 0.18
C PRO A 31 -21.27 -8.45 0.93
N ILE A 32 -20.14 -7.74 0.85
CA ILE A 32 -18.92 -8.05 1.63
C ILE A 32 -18.90 -7.35 3.00
N GLN A 33 -19.77 -6.38 3.23
CA GLN A 33 -20.00 -5.77 4.54
C GLN A 33 -21.02 -6.61 5.32
N GLU A 34 -22.17 -6.91 4.72
CA GLU A 34 -23.21 -7.80 5.25
C GLU A 34 -22.64 -9.14 5.74
N LYS A 35 -21.89 -9.83 4.87
CA LYS A 35 -21.37 -11.18 5.15
C LYS A 35 -20.14 -11.21 6.08
N ALA A 36 -19.49 -10.07 6.36
CA ALA A 36 -18.24 -10.03 7.12
C ALA A 36 -18.39 -9.34 8.49
N ILE A 37 -19.01 -8.15 8.54
CA ILE A 37 -19.06 -7.30 9.74
C ILE A 37 -19.55 -8.06 10.99
N PRO A 38 -20.66 -8.84 10.94
CA PRO A 38 -21.12 -9.60 12.10
C PRO A 38 -20.08 -10.60 12.63
N TYR A 39 -19.31 -11.26 11.77
CA TYR A 39 -18.27 -12.20 12.21
C TYR A 39 -17.03 -11.49 12.76
N VAL A 40 -16.72 -10.28 12.28
CA VAL A 40 -15.67 -9.44 12.89
C VAL A 40 -16.08 -9.02 14.30
N LEU A 41 -17.33 -8.58 14.49
CA LEU A 41 -17.87 -8.23 15.81
C LEU A 41 -17.90 -9.43 16.78
N MET A 42 -18.14 -10.64 16.28
CA MET A 42 -18.01 -11.90 17.04
C MET A 42 -16.56 -12.28 17.40
N GLY A 43 -15.56 -11.45 17.06
CA GLY A 43 -14.14 -11.72 17.34
C GLY A 43 -13.53 -12.85 16.52
N ARG A 44 -14.19 -13.33 15.46
CA ARG A 44 -13.66 -14.39 14.59
C ARG A 44 -12.68 -13.84 13.56
N ASP A 45 -11.71 -14.67 13.21
CA ASP A 45 -10.90 -14.48 12.01
C ASP A 45 -11.77 -14.52 10.75
N VAL A 46 -11.41 -13.74 9.74
CA VAL A 46 -12.15 -13.62 8.47
C VAL A 46 -11.21 -13.67 7.29
N LEU A 47 -11.55 -14.49 6.29
CA LEU A 47 -10.91 -14.51 4.97
C LEU A 47 -11.87 -13.89 3.95
N GLY A 48 -11.69 -12.61 3.65
CA GLY A 48 -12.55 -11.83 2.75
C GLY A 48 -12.00 -11.75 1.32
N CYS A 49 -12.59 -12.53 0.41
CA CYS A 49 -12.34 -12.42 -1.02
C CYS A 49 -13.37 -11.48 -1.66
N ALA A 50 -12.91 -10.31 -2.14
CA ALA A 50 -13.75 -9.39 -2.92
C ALA A 50 -12.90 -8.42 -3.75
N GLN A 51 -13.40 -8.06 -4.94
CA GLN A 51 -12.72 -7.11 -5.85
C GLN A 51 -12.59 -5.70 -5.25
N THR A 52 -11.68 -4.87 -5.79
CA THR A 52 -11.51 -3.48 -5.33
C THR A 52 -12.78 -2.65 -5.53
N GLY A 53 -13.13 -1.79 -4.58
CA GLY A 53 -14.32 -0.94 -4.66
C GLY A 53 -15.62 -1.58 -4.15
N THR A 54 -15.61 -2.89 -3.85
CA THR A 54 -16.75 -3.60 -3.21
C THR A 54 -17.03 -3.18 -1.76
N GLY A 55 -16.18 -2.35 -1.15
CA GLY A 55 -16.37 -1.85 0.21
C GLY A 55 -15.56 -2.54 1.32
N LYS A 56 -14.62 -3.44 0.98
CA LYS A 56 -13.75 -4.18 1.92
C LYS A 56 -13.19 -3.34 3.07
N THR A 57 -12.71 -2.12 2.79
CA THR A 57 -12.14 -1.24 3.82
C THR A 57 -13.15 -0.91 4.93
N ALA A 58 -14.43 -0.73 4.62
CA ALA A 58 -15.48 -0.56 5.62
C ALA A 58 -15.83 -1.88 6.33
N SER A 59 -15.75 -3.03 5.63
CA SER A 59 -15.96 -4.36 6.24
C SER A 59 -15.01 -4.66 7.42
N PHE A 60 -13.83 -4.02 7.48
CA PHE A 60 -12.94 -4.10 8.65
C PHE A 60 -12.86 -2.83 9.49
N THR A 61 -12.91 -1.63 8.92
CA THR A 61 -12.80 -0.39 9.73
C THR A 61 -14.03 -0.14 10.61
N LEU A 62 -15.25 -0.40 10.14
CA LEU A 62 -16.47 -0.19 10.94
C LEU A 62 -16.50 -1.06 12.21
N PRO A 63 -16.40 -2.40 12.14
CA PRO A 63 -16.38 -3.22 13.35
C PRO A 63 -15.10 -3.01 14.18
N MET A 64 -13.97 -2.64 13.58
CA MET A 64 -12.76 -2.29 14.35
C MET A 64 -12.97 -1.03 15.21
N ILE A 65 -13.62 0.01 14.68
CA ILE A 65 -13.96 1.21 15.45
C ILE A 65 -14.84 0.81 16.65
N ASP A 66 -15.84 -0.04 16.41
CA ASP A 66 -16.79 -0.48 17.43
C ASP A 66 -16.11 -1.31 18.54
N ILE A 67 -15.33 -2.34 18.17
CA ILE A 67 -14.56 -3.18 19.11
C ILE A 67 -13.54 -2.35 19.91
N LEU A 68 -12.95 -1.31 19.31
CA LEU A 68 -11.97 -0.46 19.98
C LEU A 68 -12.60 0.65 20.83
N SER A 69 -13.88 0.98 20.69
CA SER A 69 -14.57 1.94 21.56
C SER A 69 -14.36 1.59 23.05
N ALA A 70 -14.38 0.29 23.37
CA ALA A 70 -13.99 -0.28 24.64
C ALA A 70 -12.46 -0.23 24.84
N GLY A 71 -11.95 0.82 25.50
CA GLY A 71 -10.58 0.88 26.00
C GLY A 71 -9.90 2.23 25.80
N ARG A 72 -8.57 2.27 25.90
CA ARG A 72 -7.74 3.45 25.65
C ARG A 72 -6.40 3.06 25.03
N ALA A 73 -5.87 3.92 24.18
CA ALA A 73 -4.51 3.85 23.66
C ALA A 73 -3.46 3.84 24.77
N LYS A 74 -2.26 3.34 24.44
CA LYS A 74 -1.06 3.40 25.27
C LYS A 74 0.11 3.90 24.42
N ALA A 75 1.03 4.67 25.01
CA ALA A 75 2.24 5.12 24.34
C ALA A 75 2.99 3.95 23.70
N ARG A 76 3.28 4.05 22.40
CA ARG A 76 4.00 3.08 21.55
C ARG A 76 3.37 1.67 21.46
N MET A 77 2.17 1.44 22.00
CA MET A 77 1.47 0.15 22.00
C MET A 77 0.08 0.28 21.35
N PRO A 78 -0.03 0.08 20.02
CA PRO A 78 -1.32 0.10 19.32
C PRO A 78 -2.19 -1.11 19.69
N ARG A 79 -3.52 -0.92 19.63
CA ARG A 79 -4.52 -1.96 19.91
C ARG A 79 -4.91 -2.74 18.65
N SER A 80 -4.77 -2.14 17.46
CA SER A 80 -4.87 -2.82 16.17
C SER A 80 -3.79 -2.40 15.18
N LEU A 81 -3.54 -3.26 14.19
CA LEU A 81 -2.62 -3.03 13.08
C LEU A 81 -3.31 -3.36 11.75
N ILE A 82 -3.27 -2.42 10.80
CA ILE A 82 -3.68 -2.60 9.41
C ILE A 82 -2.44 -2.49 8.52
N ILE A 83 -2.13 -3.57 7.79
CA ILE A 83 -1.03 -3.63 6.82
C ILE A 83 -1.59 -3.44 5.41
N ALA A 84 -0.97 -2.54 4.64
CA ALA A 84 -1.33 -2.23 3.26
C ALA A 84 -0.10 -2.21 2.33
N PRO A 85 -0.19 -2.68 1.06
CA PRO A 85 0.94 -2.75 0.12
C PRO A 85 1.50 -1.38 -0.27
N THR A 86 0.64 -0.36 -0.46
CA THR A 86 1.08 0.96 -0.94
C THR A 86 0.76 2.06 0.07
N ARG A 87 1.55 3.14 -0.01
CA ARG A 87 1.40 4.31 0.86
C ARG A 87 0.07 5.02 0.61
N GLU A 88 -0.39 4.95 -0.64
CA GLU A 88 -1.66 5.50 -1.11
C GLU A 88 -2.85 4.70 -0.57
N LEU A 89 -2.80 3.36 -0.58
CA LEU A 89 -3.84 2.55 0.09
C LEU A 89 -3.83 2.80 1.60
N ALA A 90 -2.65 2.83 2.24
CA ALA A 90 -2.52 3.13 3.67
C ALA A 90 -3.12 4.52 4.02
N ALA A 91 -2.86 5.53 3.19
CA ALA A 91 -3.47 6.86 3.34
C ALA A 91 -4.99 6.82 3.13
N GLN A 92 -5.50 6.12 2.11
CA GLN A 92 -6.93 5.96 1.87
C GLN A 92 -7.65 5.22 3.02
N VAL A 93 -7.02 4.20 3.62
CA VAL A 93 -7.54 3.53 4.82
C VAL A 93 -7.56 4.50 6.01
N SER A 94 -6.57 5.39 6.13
CA SER A 94 -6.57 6.44 7.15
C SER A 94 -7.63 7.52 6.91
N GLU A 95 -7.88 7.93 5.67
CA GLU A 95 -8.97 8.83 5.28
C GLU A 95 -10.33 8.21 5.64
N ASN A 96 -10.54 6.94 5.28
CA ASN A 96 -11.75 6.18 5.62
C ASN A 96 -11.93 6.03 7.14
N PHE A 97 -10.87 5.68 7.89
CA PHE A 97 -10.96 5.55 9.34
C PHE A 97 -11.33 6.89 10.01
N VAL A 98 -10.75 8.01 9.58
CA VAL A 98 -11.14 9.34 10.07
C VAL A 98 -12.58 9.67 9.70
N LYS A 99 -13.05 9.28 8.51
CA LYS A 99 -14.43 9.51 8.04
C LYS A 99 -15.47 8.73 8.87
N TYR A 100 -15.21 7.46 9.17
CA TYR A 100 -16.11 6.62 9.96
C TYR A 100 -15.98 6.84 11.48
N GLY A 101 -14.80 7.27 11.94
CA GLY A 101 -14.50 7.50 13.35
C GLY A 101 -14.94 8.87 13.89
N GLN A 102 -15.64 9.71 13.12
CA GLN A 102 -15.95 11.11 13.45
C GLN A 102 -16.65 11.30 14.81
N ASN A 103 -17.50 10.36 15.21
CA ASN A 103 -18.21 10.39 16.50
C ASN A 103 -17.37 9.86 17.68
N THR A 104 -16.19 9.29 17.41
CA THR A 104 -15.40 8.53 18.39
C THR A 104 -14.15 9.27 18.85
N ARG A 105 -13.56 8.81 19.96
CA ARG A 105 -12.28 9.35 20.50
C ARG A 105 -11.06 8.53 20.07
N LEU A 106 -11.18 7.67 19.06
CA LEU A 106 -10.11 6.77 18.65
C LEU A 106 -8.97 7.50 17.92
N SER A 107 -7.75 7.16 18.32
CA SER A 107 -6.52 7.77 17.85
C SER A 107 -5.79 6.87 16.85
N MET A 108 -5.20 7.46 15.79
CA MET A 108 -4.55 6.69 14.73
C MET A 108 -3.18 7.26 14.29
N ALA A 109 -2.27 6.36 13.89
CA ALA A 109 -1.03 6.70 13.22
C ALA A 109 -0.93 6.02 11.86
N LEU A 110 -0.35 6.75 10.90
CA LEU A 110 -0.08 6.30 9.54
C LEU A 110 1.43 6.20 9.33
N LEU A 111 1.96 4.98 9.25
CA LEU A 111 3.39 4.70 9.10
C LEU A 111 3.74 4.37 7.65
N ILE A 112 4.11 5.39 6.89
CA ILE A 112 4.47 5.28 5.46
C ILE A 112 5.88 5.79 5.17
N GLY A 113 6.48 5.25 4.11
CA GLY A 113 7.74 5.78 3.57
C GLY A 113 7.59 7.20 3.01
N GLY A 114 8.68 7.97 2.95
CA GLY A 114 8.70 9.28 2.27
C GLY A 114 8.05 10.44 3.04
N VAL A 115 7.59 10.23 4.28
CA VAL A 115 7.21 11.29 5.24
C VAL A 115 8.14 11.28 6.47
N SER A 116 8.12 12.37 7.23
CA SER A 116 8.94 12.58 8.44
C SER A 116 8.80 11.45 9.46
N MET A 117 9.92 10.97 10.01
CA MET A 117 9.89 10.00 11.11
C MET A 117 9.50 10.65 12.44
N GLY A 118 9.93 11.87 12.72
CA GLY A 118 9.60 12.58 13.96
C GLY A 118 8.10 12.76 14.15
N ASP A 119 7.37 13.05 13.07
CA ASP A 119 5.92 13.25 13.09
C ASP A 119 5.16 11.94 13.37
N GLN A 120 5.71 10.81 12.92
CA GLN A 120 5.21 9.47 13.20
C GLN A 120 5.51 9.06 14.65
N GLU A 121 6.75 9.24 15.10
CA GLU A 121 7.19 8.99 16.48
C GLU A 121 6.37 9.83 17.47
N ALA A 122 6.15 11.12 17.19
CA ALA A 122 5.35 12.02 18.02
C ALA A 122 3.85 11.68 18.08
N LYS A 123 3.33 10.86 17.14
CA LYS A 123 1.99 10.25 17.25
C LYS A 123 2.04 8.98 18.10
N LEU A 124 3.01 8.09 17.86
CA LEU A 124 3.19 6.86 18.64
C LEU A 124 3.42 7.16 20.14
N ASP A 125 4.16 8.22 20.46
CA ASP A 125 4.49 8.62 21.84
C ASP A 125 3.29 9.12 22.64
N ARG A 126 2.25 9.66 21.97
CA ARG A 126 0.96 10.00 22.61
C ARG A 126 0.10 8.77 22.89
N GLY A 127 0.45 7.65 22.25
CA GLY A 127 -0.38 6.47 22.10
C GLY A 127 -1.33 6.60 20.92
N VAL A 128 -1.58 5.46 20.27
CA VAL A 128 -2.61 5.32 19.24
C VAL A 128 -3.41 4.04 19.49
N ASP A 129 -4.67 4.02 19.08
CA ASP A 129 -5.52 2.83 19.10
C ASP A 129 -5.30 2.00 17.84
N VAL A 130 -5.30 2.67 16.68
CA VAL A 130 -5.18 2.05 15.36
C VAL A 130 -3.88 2.44 14.67
N LEU A 131 -3.14 1.44 14.20
CA LEU A 131 -1.96 1.66 13.38
C LEU A 131 -2.22 1.23 11.94
N ILE A 132 -1.91 2.10 10.98
CA ILE A 132 -2.03 1.82 9.55
C ILE A 132 -0.63 1.95 8.94
N ALA A 133 -0.11 0.91 8.28
CA ALA A 133 1.30 0.89 7.88
C ALA A 133 1.59 0.17 6.56
N THR A 134 2.64 0.63 5.87
CA THR A 134 3.32 -0.14 4.83
C THR A 134 4.44 -1.01 5.45
N PRO A 135 4.63 -2.28 5.06
CA PRO A 135 5.48 -3.25 5.77
C PRO A 135 6.87 -2.75 6.18
N GLY A 136 7.70 -2.35 5.22
CA GLY A 136 9.07 -1.89 5.51
C GLY A 136 9.18 -0.67 6.42
N ARG A 137 8.17 0.22 6.46
CA ARG A 137 8.16 1.35 7.40
C ARG A 137 7.77 0.92 8.82
N LEU A 138 6.89 -0.08 8.97
CA LEU A 138 6.57 -0.64 10.28
C LEU A 138 7.80 -1.30 10.91
N LEU A 139 8.54 -2.08 10.11
CA LEU A 139 9.79 -2.72 10.54
C LEU A 139 10.85 -1.67 10.92
N ASP A 140 11.02 -0.61 10.13
CA ASP A 140 11.93 0.52 10.41
C ASP A 140 11.61 1.23 11.75
N HIS A 141 10.33 1.34 12.16
CA HIS A 141 9.97 1.83 13.50
C HIS A 141 10.22 0.79 14.60
N PHE A 142 9.96 -0.48 14.33
CA PHE A 142 10.14 -1.57 15.31
C PHE A 142 11.62 -1.80 15.64
N GLU A 143 12.49 -1.86 14.63
CA GLU A 143 13.94 -2.03 14.78
C GLU A 143 14.60 -0.86 15.54
N ARG A 144 14.01 0.34 15.48
CA ARG A 144 14.40 1.52 16.26
C ARG A 144 13.82 1.57 17.68
N GLY A 145 13.04 0.55 18.10
CA GLY A 145 12.37 0.53 19.40
C GLY A 145 11.31 1.62 19.59
N ARG A 146 10.73 2.14 18.50
CA ARG A 146 9.69 3.20 18.55
C ARG A 146 8.28 2.65 18.75
N ILE A 147 8.11 1.34 18.66
CA ILE A 147 6.82 0.66 18.74
C ILE A 147 6.96 -0.72 19.37
N LEU A 148 5.95 -1.11 20.15
CA LEU A 148 5.79 -2.41 20.78
C LEU A 148 4.46 -3.01 20.31
N LEU A 149 4.52 -4.10 19.53
CA LEU A 149 3.33 -4.70 18.90
C LEU A 149 2.57 -5.68 19.83
N THR A 150 2.92 -5.74 21.10
CA THR A 150 2.48 -6.79 22.06
C THR A 150 1.07 -6.62 22.62
N ASP A 151 0.38 -5.50 22.36
CA ASP A 151 -1.03 -5.27 22.73
C ASP A 151 -1.96 -5.23 21.48
N VAL A 152 -1.44 -5.63 20.31
CA VAL A 152 -2.21 -5.73 19.05
C VAL A 152 -3.18 -6.91 19.13
N LYS A 153 -4.47 -6.58 19.22
CA LYS A 153 -5.59 -7.54 19.35
C LYS A 153 -6.28 -7.83 18.03
N ILE A 154 -6.21 -6.91 17.07
CA ILE A 154 -6.77 -7.05 15.73
C ILE A 154 -5.66 -6.77 14.71
N LEU A 155 -5.35 -7.76 13.88
CA LEU A 155 -4.54 -7.61 12.68
C LEU A 155 -5.46 -7.55 11.45
N VAL A 156 -5.19 -6.63 10.53
CA VAL A 156 -5.77 -6.62 9.18
C VAL A 156 -4.65 -6.66 8.15
N ILE A 157 -4.82 -7.52 7.14
CA ILE A 157 -3.95 -7.63 5.97
C ILE A 157 -4.84 -7.31 4.75
N ASP A 158 -4.72 -6.11 4.17
CA ASP A 158 -5.53 -5.70 3.00
C ASP A 158 -4.71 -5.70 1.71
N GLU A 159 -5.36 -6.08 0.61
CA GLU A 159 -4.75 -6.36 -0.70
C GLU A 159 -3.52 -7.29 -0.60
N ALA A 160 -3.70 -8.43 0.08
CA ALA A 160 -2.66 -9.45 0.31
C ALA A 160 -2.04 -10.00 -0.99
N ASP A 161 -2.84 -10.12 -2.05
CA ASP A 161 -2.39 -10.45 -3.40
C ASP A 161 -1.37 -9.45 -3.95
N ARG A 162 -1.60 -8.14 -3.75
CA ARG A 162 -0.61 -7.13 -4.14
C ARG A 162 0.64 -7.13 -3.28
N MET A 163 0.57 -7.59 -2.03
CA MET A 163 1.77 -7.80 -1.20
C MET A 163 2.59 -9.00 -1.67
N LEU A 164 1.97 -9.99 -2.33
CA LEU A 164 2.68 -11.06 -3.04
C LEU A 164 3.40 -10.52 -4.28
N ASP A 165 2.68 -9.83 -5.18
CA ASP A 165 3.26 -9.26 -6.42
C ASP A 165 4.47 -8.33 -6.15
N MET A 166 4.39 -7.57 -5.06
CA MET A 166 5.42 -6.59 -4.68
C MET A 166 6.56 -7.20 -3.86
N GLY A 167 6.54 -8.51 -3.59
CA GLY A 167 7.58 -9.22 -2.86
C GLY A 167 7.62 -8.93 -1.36
N PHE A 168 6.54 -8.36 -0.78
CA PHE A 168 6.49 -7.99 0.64
C PHE A 168 6.15 -9.15 1.58
N ILE A 169 5.88 -10.37 1.08
CA ILE A 169 5.53 -11.50 1.94
C ILE A 169 6.55 -11.79 3.06
N PRO A 170 7.89 -11.74 2.83
CA PRO A 170 8.86 -11.91 3.92
C PRO A 170 8.74 -10.82 5.00
N ASP A 171 8.45 -9.57 4.62
CA ASP A 171 8.21 -8.48 5.58
C ASP A 171 6.90 -8.70 6.35
N VAL A 172 5.82 -9.15 5.68
CA VAL A 172 4.53 -9.42 6.31
C VAL A 172 4.63 -10.62 7.28
N GLU A 173 5.31 -11.70 6.90
CA GLU A 173 5.58 -12.84 7.79
C GLU A 173 6.44 -12.42 8.99
N ARG A 174 7.45 -11.57 8.77
CA ARG A 174 8.26 -10.99 9.85
C ARG A 174 7.43 -10.11 10.77
N ILE A 175 6.50 -9.30 10.26
CA ILE A 175 5.57 -8.52 11.08
C ILE A 175 4.65 -9.43 11.90
N VAL A 176 4.04 -10.44 11.27
CA VAL A 176 3.11 -11.38 11.93
C VAL A 176 3.78 -12.15 13.07
N SER A 177 5.05 -12.54 12.93
CA SER A 177 5.82 -13.21 14.00
C SER A 177 6.23 -12.30 15.16
N LEU A 178 6.05 -10.98 15.05
CA LEU A 178 6.24 -10.01 16.15
C LEU A 178 4.94 -9.69 16.90
N LEU A 179 3.80 -10.24 16.47
CA LEU A 179 2.49 -10.03 17.10
C LEU A 179 2.17 -11.12 18.13
N PRO A 180 1.25 -10.86 19.08
CA PRO A 180 0.62 -11.91 19.88
C PRO A 180 0.03 -13.02 19.00
N THR A 181 0.14 -14.26 19.48
CA THR A 181 -0.53 -15.42 18.86
C THR A 181 -2.04 -15.37 19.06
N ILE A 182 -2.49 -14.97 20.25
CA ILE A 182 -3.91 -14.75 20.56
C ILE A 182 -4.28 -13.32 20.13
N ARG A 183 -4.81 -13.21 18.92
CA ARG A 183 -5.36 -11.99 18.30
C ARG A 183 -6.42 -12.41 17.27
N GLN A 184 -7.31 -11.50 16.91
CA GLN A 184 -8.13 -11.62 15.71
C GLN A 184 -7.30 -11.24 14.47
N THR A 185 -7.40 -12.01 13.39
CA THR A 185 -6.76 -11.71 12.10
C THR A 185 -7.81 -11.65 10.98
N LEU A 186 -7.84 -10.53 10.26
CA LEU A 186 -8.73 -10.28 9.13
C LEU A 186 -7.89 -10.18 7.85
N PHE A 187 -8.06 -11.12 6.93
CA PHE A 187 -7.27 -11.24 5.71
C PHE A 187 -8.15 -10.90 4.50
N PHE A 188 -7.77 -9.87 3.74
CA PHE A 188 -8.53 -9.39 2.60
C PHE A 188 -7.71 -9.42 1.31
N SER A 189 -8.30 -10.01 0.27
CA SER A 189 -7.68 -10.18 -1.05
C SER A 189 -8.70 -9.87 -2.16
N ALA A 190 -8.25 -9.62 -3.39
CA ALA A 190 -9.12 -9.61 -4.56
C ALA A 190 -9.08 -10.95 -5.32
N THR A 191 -8.08 -11.79 -5.04
CA THR A 191 -7.86 -13.11 -5.64
C THR A 191 -7.56 -14.18 -4.58
N MET A 192 -7.84 -15.45 -4.90
CA MET A 192 -7.51 -16.62 -4.06
C MET A 192 -6.59 -17.59 -4.81
N ALA A 193 -5.46 -17.09 -5.31
CA ALA A 193 -4.39 -17.92 -5.85
C ALA A 193 -3.85 -18.90 -4.78
N PRO A 194 -3.29 -20.07 -5.16
CA PRO A 194 -2.79 -21.06 -4.21
C PRO A 194 -1.79 -20.49 -3.18
N GLU A 195 -0.96 -19.56 -3.61
CA GLU A 195 0.03 -18.84 -2.79
C GLU A 195 -0.64 -17.97 -1.72
N ILE A 196 -1.73 -17.30 -2.08
CA ILE A 196 -2.54 -16.48 -1.16
C ILE A 196 -3.34 -17.35 -0.20
N LYS A 197 -3.83 -18.52 -0.66
CA LYS A 197 -4.46 -19.49 0.25
C LYS A 197 -3.45 -20.01 1.28
N ARG A 198 -2.25 -20.45 0.87
CA ARG A 198 -1.17 -20.88 1.80
C ARG A 198 -0.82 -19.78 2.82
N LEU A 199 -0.85 -18.52 2.41
CA LEU A 199 -0.57 -17.38 3.30
C LEU A 199 -1.71 -17.15 4.31
N ALA A 200 -2.96 -17.25 3.85
CA ALA A 200 -4.14 -17.19 4.72
C ALA A 200 -4.16 -18.35 5.73
N ASP A 201 -3.93 -19.58 5.27
CA ASP A 201 -3.84 -20.81 6.09
C ASP A 201 -2.72 -20.72 7.17
N LYS A 202 -1.67 -19.92 6.92
CA LYS A 202 -0.55 -19.67 7.86
C LYS A 202 -0.84 -18.57 8.89
N PHE A 203 -1.79 -17.68 8.62
CA PHE A 203 -2.03 -16.47 9.43
C PHE A 203 -3.35 -16.47 10.21
N LEU A 204 -4.32 -17.31 9.81
CA LEU A 204 -5.68 -17.35 10.34
C LEU A 204 -5.94 -18.60 11.19
N MET A 205 -6.81 -18.47 12.20
CA MET A 205 -7.25 -19.58 13.05
C MET A 205 -8.75 -19.82 12.91
N ASN A 206 -9.12 -20.91 12.21
CA ASN A 206 -10.52 -21.26 11.90
C ASN A 206 -11.33 -20.05 11.35
N PRO A 207 -10.88 -19.43 10.24
CA PRO A 207 -11.52 -18.23 9.72
C PRO A 207 -12.94 -18.51 9.22
N LYS A 208 -13.79 -17.48 9.26
CA LYS A 208 -14.95 -17.42 8.38
C LYS A 208 -14.46 -17.03 6.98
N GLU A 209 -14.54 -17.95 6.03
CA GLU A 209 -14.41 -17.61 4.61
C GLU A 209 -15.64 -16.81 4.16
N VAL A 210 -15.39 -15.66 3.51
CA VAL A 210 -16.41 -14.80 2.90
C VAL A 210 -15.96 -14.48 1.48
N SER A 211 -16.57 -15.18 0.51
CA SER A 211 -16.51 -14.77 -0.89
C SER A 211 -17.72 -13.92 -1.25
N VAL A 212 -17.49 -12.87 -2.03
CA VAL A 212 -18.52 -12.29 -2.89
C VAL A 212 -18.03 -12.35 -4.32
N ASP A 213 -18.93 -12.77 -5.20
CA ASP A 213 -18.71 -12.70 -6.63
C ASP A 213 -18.52 -11.24 -7.06
N ALA A 214 -17.97 -11.03 -8.25
CA ALA A 214 -17.95 -9.70 -8.83
C ALA A 214 -19.40 -9.19 -8.94
N PRO A 215 -19.72 -7.95 -8.50
CA PRO A 215 -20.87 -7.25 -9.08
C PRO A 215 -20.71 -7.30 -10.60
N ALA A 216 -21.80 -7.54 -11.35
CA ALA A 216 -21.81 -7.67 -12.82
C ALA A 216 -20.80 -6.71 -13.46
N SER A 217 -19.82 -7.30 -14.14
CA SER A 217 -18.40 -6.96 -13.93
C SER A 217 -18.06 -5.52 -14.26
N ALA A 218 -17.04 -5.00 -13.57
CA ALA A 218 -16.39 -3.74 -13.96
C ALA A 218 -15.70 -3.81 -15.34
N ALA A 219 -15.84 -4.93 -16.07
CA ALA A 219 -15.45 -5.08 -17.47
C ALA A 219 -16.67 -5.05 -18.43
N GLU A 220 -17.87 -5.44 -17.99
CA GLU A 220 -19.12 -5.37 -18.79
C GLU A 220 -19.49 -3.91 -19.12
N ASN A 221 -19.34 -3.00 -18.16
CA ASN A 221 -19.56 -1.57 -18.37
C ASN A 221 -18.39 -0.85 -19.06
N VAL A 222 -17.36 -1.58 -19.53
CA VAL A 222 -16.15 -1.01 -20.13
C VAL A 222 -15.95 -1.52 -21.56
N ALA A 223 -16.12 -0.62 -22.52
CA ALA A 223 -15.81 -0.87 -23.92
C ALA A 223 -14.29 -1.05 -24.10
N GLN A 224 -13.86 -2.30 -24.30
CA GLN A 224 -12.46 -2.68 -24.44
C GLN A 224 -12.05 -2.68 -25.92
N HIS A 225 -10.90 -2.09 -26.22
CA HIS A 225 -10.38 -1.94 -27.58
C HIS A 225 -8.88 -2.24 -27.66
N LEU A 226 -8.45 -2.92 -28.72
CA LEU A 226 -7.05 -3.23 -29.03
C LEU A 226 -6.58 -2.41 -30.23
N VAL A 227 -5.45 -1.72 -30.08
CA VAL A 227 -4.74 -1.02 -31.15
C VAL A 227 -3.42 -1.73 -31.41
N ARG A 228 -3.31 -2.41 -32.55
CA ARG A 228 -2.03 -2.98 -33.02
C ARG A 228 -1.16 -1.88 -33.62
N CYS A 229 0.06 -1.70 -33.11
CA CYS A 229 1.00 -0.66 -33.54
C CYS A 229 2.47 -1.08 -33.34
N SER A 230 3.44 -0.41 -33.96
CA SER A 230 4.85 -0.67 -33.63
C SER A 230 5.31 0.07 -32.38
N VAL A 231 6.44 -0.34 -31.80
CA VAL A 231 7.10 0.35 -30.68
C VAL A 231 7.37 1.84 -30.97
N LYS A 232 7.62 2.20 -32.23
CA LYS A 232 7.85 3.60 -32.64
C LYS A 232 6.55 4.41 -32.61
N ASP A 233 5.46 3.79 -33.07
CA ASP A 233 4.19 4.45 -33.36
C ASP A 233 3.26 4.49 -32.14
N LYS A 234 3.52 3.69 -31.10
CA LYS A 234 2.76 3.68 -29.82
C LYS A 234 2.41 5.07 -29.29
N ARG A 235 3.37 6.00 -29.29
CA ARG A 235 3.15 7.39 -28.82
C ARG A 235 2.20 8.17 -29.71
N ASP A 236 2.16 7.86 -30.99
CA ASP A 236 1.44 8.59 -32.02
C ASP A 236 0.02 8.05 -32.12
N ALA A 237 -0.14 6.73 -32.05
CA ALA A 237 -1.41 6.05 -31.79
C ALA A 237 -2.11 6.58 -30.52
N LEU A 238 -1.39 6.75 -29.40
CA LEU A 238 -1.97 7.37 -28.20
C LEU A 238 -2.41 8.82 -28.44
N ARG A 239 -1.63 9.63 -29.17
CA ARG A 239 -2.02 11.02 -29.48
C ARG A 239 -3.19 11.11 -30.47
N SER A 240 -3.40 10.12 -31.31
CA SER A 240 -4.62 10.01 -32.13
C SER A 240 -5.83 9.63 -31.27
N LEU A 241 -5.71 8.63 -30.40
CA LEU A 241 -6.76 8.24 -29.45
C LEU A 241 -7.20 9.41 -28.55
N LEU A 242 -6.25 10.14 -27.96
CA LEU A 242 -6.51 11.33 -27.13
C LEU A 242 -7.12 12.53 -27.91
N LYS A 243 -7.29 12.41 -29.23
CA LYS A 243 -7.96 13.40 -30.09
C LYS A 243 -9.29 12.90 -30.66
N SER A 244 -9.43 11.61 -30.92
CA SER A 244 -10.69 11.01 -31.40
C SER A 244 -11.70 10.79 -30.26
N GLU A 245 -11.22 10.65 -29.03
CA GLU A 245 -12.04 10.38 -27.85
C GLU A 245 -12.32 11.64 -27.01
N THR A 246 -13.54 11.72 -26.46
CA THR A 246 -13.91 12.75 -25.48
C THR A 246 -13.37 12.39 -24.10
N VAL A 247 -12.07 12.60 -23.89
CA VAL A 247 -11.36 12.14 -22.68
C VAL A 247 -11.50 13.16 -21.54
N ASP A 248 -12.54 13.06 -20.73
CA ASP A 248 -12.73 13.92 -19.55
C ASP A 248 -11.60 13.72 -18.54
N SER A 249 -11.39 12.47 -18.12
CA SER A 249 -10.32 12.06 -17.22
C SER A 249 -9.83 10.64 -17.53
N ALA A 250 -8.51 10.41 -17.45
CA ALA A 250 -7.89 9.11 -17.76
C ALA A 250 -6.61 8.78 -16.98
N LEU A 251 -6.36 7.47 -16.83
CA LEU A 251 -5.06 6.91 -16.48
C LEU A 251 -4.39 6.31 -17.73
N ILE A 252 -3.09 6.55 -17.88
CA ILE A 252 -2.24 6.05 -18.96
C ILE A 252 -1.15 5.15 -18.34
N PHE A 253 -1.25 3.85 -18.55
CA PHE A 253 -0.39 2.85 -17.90
C PHE A 253 0.83 2.47 -18.76
N CYS A 254 2.04 2.68 -18.22
CA CYS A 254 3.30 2.23 -18.79
C CYS A 254 4.00 1.24 -17.85
N ASN A 255 4.60 0.18 -18.39
CA ASN A 255 5.20 -0.88 -17.56
C ASN A 255 6.50 -0.47 -16.86
N ARG A 256 7.20 0.57 -17.34
CA ARG A 256 8.48 1.03 -16.76
C ARG A 256 8.49 2.53 -16.48
N LYS A 257 9.03 2.92 -15.32
CA LYS A 257 9.16 4.33 -14.90
C LYS A 257 9.84 5.24 -15.95
N ARG A 258 10.87 4.76 -16.63
CA ARG A 258 11.60 5.56 -17.64
C ARG A 258 10.65 6.00 -18.78
N ASP A 259 9.72 5.13 -19.14
CA ASP A 259 8.85 5.28 -20.31
C ASP A 259 7.68 6.23 -19.98
N ILE A 260 7.22 6.27 -18.71
CA ILE A 260 6.34 7.33 -18.17
C ILE A 260 6.94 8.72 -18.42
N GLY A 261 8.19 8.95 -17.99
CA GLY A 261 8.84 10.26 -18.14
C GLY A 261 9.13 10.63 -19.60
N VAL A 262 9.38 9.65 -20.47
CA VAL A 262 9.50 9.86 -21.92
C VAL A 262 8.15 10.23 -22.53
N LEU A 263 7.06 9.58 -22.12
CA LEU A 263 5.71 9.84 -22.61
C LEU A 263 5.19 11.21 -22.13
N HIS A 264 5.42 11.58 -20.88
CA HIS A 264 5.10 12.89 -20.30
C HIS A 264 5.72 14.03 -21.11
N ARG A 265 7.05 13.98 -21.33
CA ARG A 265 7.77 14.92 -22.21
C ARG A 265 7.37 14.81 -23.69
N SER A 266 6.64 13.77 -24.08
CA SER A 266 6.03 13.69 -25.42
C SER A 266 4.72 14.45 -25.45
N LEU A 267 3.78 14.17 -24.54
CA LEU A 267 2.47 14.83 -24.48
C LEU A 267 2.61 16.36 -24.30
N GLN A 268 3.46 16.81 -23.37
CA GLN A 268 3.72 18.24 -23.15
C GLN A 268 4.20 18.97 -24.41
N ARG A 269 5.06 18.34 -25.24
CA ARG A 269 5.54 18.94 -26.51
C ARG A 269 4.49 19.03 -27.61
N TYR A 270 3.35 18.35 -27.45
CA TYR A 270 2.19 18.45 -28.34
C TYR A 270 1.04 19.26 -27.71
N GLY A 271 1.29 20.00 -26.62
CA GLY A 271 0.28 20.80 -25.92
C GLY A 271 -0.76 19.96 -25.16
N ILE A 272 -0.48 18.68 -24.91
CA ILE A 272 -1.37 17.79 -24.16
C ILE A 272 -0.94 17.80 -22.71
N GLU A 273 -1.79 18.37 -21.84
CA GLU A 273 -1.55 18.41 -20.40
C GLU A 273 -1.75 17.04 -19.76
N ALA A 274 -0.70 16.58 -19.08
CA ALA A 274 -0.69 15.35 -18.32
C ALA A 274 0.28 15.50 -17.15
N VAL A 275 0.00 14.78 -16.06
CA VAL A 275 0.92 14.63 -14.92
C VAL A 275 1.49 13.21 -14.90
N GLN A 276 2.61 13.01 -14.20
CA GLN A 276 3.25 11.71 -14.04
C GLN A 276 3.13 11.22 -12.59
N LEU A 277 2.95 9.91 -12.39
CA LEU A 277 2.91 9.30 -11.07
C LEU A 277 3.72 7.99 -11.06
N HIS A 278 4.87 7.98 -10.36
CA HIS A 278 5.77 6.84 -10.32
C HIS A 278 6.50 6.68 -8.98
N GLY A 279 7.15 5.54 -8.75
CA GLY A 279 7.79 5.17 -7.48
C GLY A 279 8.69 6.26 -6.87
N ASP A 280 9.66 6.77 -7.64
CA ASP A 280 10.71 7.69 -7.16
C ASP A 280 10.24 9.15 -6.94
N MET A 281 8.93 9.43 -6.98
CA MET A 281 8.44 10.74 -6.55
C MET A 281 8.45 10.83 -5.01
N SER A 282 8.74 12.02 -4.49
CA SER A 282 8.56 12.29 -3.07
C SER A 282 7.08 12.13 -2.69
N GLN A 283 6.78 11.75 -1.44
CA GLN A 283 5.40 11.57 -1.02
C GLN A 283 4.55 12.84 -1.15
N PRO A 284 5.06 14.05 -0.80
CA PRO A 284 4.34 15.30 -1.06
C PRO A 284 3.99 15.49 -2.54
N ALA A 285 4.92 15.25 -3.46
CA ALA A 285 4.66 15.40 -4.90
C ALA A 285 3.65 14.36 -5.42
N ARG A 286 3.62 13.13 -4.87
CA ARG A 286 2.57 12.14 -5.18
C ARG A 286 1.20 12.63 -4.68
N THR A 287 1.11 13.08 -3.44
CA THR A 287 -0.13 13.62 -2.86
C THR A 287 -0.63 14.85 -3.61
N GLU A 288 0.24 15.80 -3.95
CA GLU A 288 -0.10 16.99 -4.75
C GLU A 288 -0.61 16.62 -6.14
N THR A 289 0.08 15.71 -6.84
CA THR A 289 -0.33 15.20 -8.16
C THR A 289 -1.71 14.54 -8.11
N LEU A 290 -1.98 13.75 -7.07
CA LEU A 290 -3.28 13.12 -6.85
C LEU A 290 -4.37 14.12 -6.47
N ALA A 291 -4.04 15.19 -5.73
CA ALA A 291 -4.97 16.27 -5.40
C ALA A 291 -5.38 17.03 -6.65
N LYS A 292 -4.43 17.45 -7.49
CA LYS A 292 -4.68 18.15 -8.77
C LYS A 292 -5.54 17.32 -9.72
N PHE A 293 -5.29 16.01 -9.80
CA PHE A 293 -6.15 15.12 -10.58
C PHE A 293 -7.57 14.99 -9.97
N LYS A 294 -7.69 14.80 -8.65
CA LYS A 294 -9.00 14.75 -7.95
C LYS A 294 -9.78 16.08 -8.09
N ALA A 295 -9.10 17.21 -8.23
CA ALA A 295 -9.70 18.54 -8.43
C ALA A 295 -10.05 18.86 -9.90
N GLY A 296 -9.63 18.02 -10.86
CA GLY A 296 -9.83 18.26 -12.29
C GLY A 296 -8.80 19.19 -12.94
N GLU A 297 -7.82 19.71 -12.20
CA GLU A 297 -6.70 20.53 -12.72
C GLU A 297 -5.82 19.75 -13.71
N ALA A 298 -5.82 18.42 -13.64
CA ALA A 298 -5.10 17.56 -14.58
C ALA A 298 -6.03 16.44 -15.08
N ARG A 299 -6.25 16.37 -16.40
CA ARG A 299 -7.14 15.37 -17.02
C ARG A 299 -6.48 14.00 -17.26
N LEU A 300 -5.15 13.95 -17.34
CA LEU A 300 -4.40 12.73 -17.67
C LEU A 300 -3.30 12.47 -16.63
N VAL A 301 -3.26 11.26 -16.05
CA VAL A 301 -2.13 10.77 -15.24
C VAL A 301 -1.43 9.64 -15.98
N ILE A 302 -0.12 9.77 -16.19
CA ILE A 302 0.73 8.69 -16.70
C ILE A 302 1.38 7.95 -15.52
N CYS A 303 1.10 6.67 -15.36
CA CYS A 303 1.46 5.88 -14.18
C CYS A 303 2.00 4.49 -14.50
N SER A 304 2.67 3.87 -13.52
CA SER A 304 2.90 2.42 -13.49
C SER A 304 1.91 1.76 -12.55
N ASP A 305 1.75 0.44 -12.66
CA ASP A 305 0.87 -0.36 -11.80
C ASP A 305 1.13 -0.12 -10.31
N VAL A 306 2.39 -0.18 -9.89
CA VAL A 306 2.84 0.09 -8.51
C VAL A 306 2.48 1.51 -8.02
N ALA A 307 2.34 2.48 -8.91
CA ALA A 307 1.92 3.84 -8.56
C ALA A 307 0.40 4.03 -8.61
N ALA A 308 -0.32 3.22 -9.39
CA ALA A 308 -1.78 3.23 -9.51
C ALA A 308 -2.50 2.34 -8.48
N ARG A 309 -1.83 1.31 -7.98
CA ARG A 309 -2.31 0.41 -6.91
C ARG A 309 -2.50 1.23 -5.62
N GLY A 310 -3.72 1.23 -5.10
CA GLY A 310 -4.13 2.03 -3.95
C GLY A 310 -4.66 3.44 -4.24
N ILE A 311 -4.72 3.91 -5.50
CA ILE A 311 -5.44 5.17 -5.79
C ILE A 311 -6.95 4.92 -5.92
N ASP A 312 -7.73 5.54 -5.03
CA ASP A 312 -9.18 5.63 -5.15
C ASP A 312 -9.60 6.87 -5.95
N ILE A 313 -9.33 6.81 -7.25
CA ILE A 313 -10.04 7.58 -8.26
C ILE A 313 -11.24 6.73 -8.70
N LYS A 314 -12.43 7.34 -8.71
CA LYS A 314 -13.68 6.76 -9.22
C LYS A 314 -14.16 7.57 -10.42
N GLY A 315 -14.93 6.97 -11.32
CA GLY A 315 -15.58 7.70 -12.42
C GLY A 315 -14.64 8.23 -13.51
N LEU A 316 -13.49 7.58 -13.74
CA LEU A 316 -12.72 7.84 -14.97
C LEU A 316 -13.58 7.56 -16.19
N SER A 317 -13.54 8.44 -17.19
CA SER A 317 -14.12 8.14 -18.51
C SER A 317 -13.29 7.12 -19.29
N HIS A 318 -11.96 7.11 -19.11
CA HIS A 318 -11.01 6.40 -19.96
C HIS A 318 -9.86 5.72 -19.21
N VAL A 319 -9.36 4.62 -19.77
CA VAL A 319 -8.09 3.98 -19.40
C VAL A 319 -7.29 3.65 -20.67
N PHE A 320 -6.00 4.00 -20.67
CA PHE A 320 -5.08 3.70 -21.77
C PHE A 320 -3.95 2.79 -21.29
N ASN A 321 -3.97 1.52 -21.68
CA ASN A 321 -2.83 0.63 -21.55
C ASN A 321 -1.82 0.97 -22.66
N PHE A 322 -0.89 1.89 -22.38
CA PHE A 322 0.19 2.24 -23.30
C PHE A 322 1.15 1.06 -23.50
N ASP A 323 1.33 0.25 -22.47
CA ASP A 323 1.93 -1.09 -22.55
C ASP A 323 0.93 -2.15 -22.10
N VAL A 324 0.97 -3.33 -22.73
CA VAL A 324 0.21 -4.51 -22.28
C VAL A 324 0.76 -4.94 -20.92
N PRO A 325 -0.07 -5.18 -19.89
CA PRO A 325 0.42 -5.52 -18.55
C PRO A 325 1.21 -6.83 -18.53
N SER A 326 2.19 -6.92 -17.62
CA SER A 326 3.07 -8.09 -17.50
C SER A 326 2.38 -9.32 -16.89
N HIS A 327 1.29 -9.10 -16.13
CA HIS A 327 0.40 -10.14 -15.60
C HIS A 327 -1.02 -9.91 -16.13
N ALA A 328 -1.82 -10.96 -16.26
CA ALA A 328 -3.16 -10.84 -16.82
C ALA A 328 -4.11 -10.12 -15.86
N GLU A 329 -3.89 -10.32 -14.57
CA GLU A 329 -4.68 -9.82 -13.43
C GLU A 329 -4.60 -8.29 -13.34
N ASP A 330 -3.43 -7.73 -13.64
CA ASP A 330 -3.24 -6.27 -13.75
C ASP A 330 -4.14 -5.66 -14.83
N TYR A 331 -4.46 -6.36 -15.93
CA TYR A 331 -5.39 -5.83 -16.95
C TYR A 331 -6.75 -5.50 -16.34
N VAL A 332 -7.33 -6.43 -15.57
CA VAL A 332 -8.61 -6.25 -14.88
C VAL A 332 -8.52 -5.12 -13.85
N HIS A 333 -7.41 -5.01 -13.12
CA HIS A 333 -7.15 -3.93 -12.16
C HIS A 333 -6.93 -2.55 -12.78
N ARG A 334 -6.48 -2.49 -14.04
CA ARG A 334 -6.32 -1.26 -14.84
C ARG A 334 -7.64 -0.82 -15.46
N ILE A 335 -8.31 -1.69 -16.23
CA ILE A 335 -9.56 -1.32 -16.92
C ILE A 335 -10.68 -1.02 -15.91
N GLY A 336 -10.73 -1.78 -14.81
CA GLY A 336 -11.67 -1.57 -13.70
C GLY A 336 -11.42 -0.29 -12.88
N ARG A 337 -10.69 0.71 -13.41
CA ARG A 337 -10.62 2.09 -12.89
C ARG A 337 -11.66 3.01 -13.56
N THR A 338 -12.08 2.68 -14.77
CA THR A 338 -13.28 3.23 -15.43
C THR A 338 -14.48 2.28 -15.23
N GLY A 339 -15.67 2.59 -15.78
CA GLY A 339 -16.85 1.70 -15.74
C GLY A 339 -17.45 1.43 -14.35
N ARG A 340 -17.24 2.34 -13.37
CA ARG A 340 -17.67 2.15 -11.98
C ARG A 340 -19.02 2.82 -11.67
N ALA A 341 -19.76 2.24 -10.73
CA ALA A 341 -20.99 2.81 -10.16
C ALA A 341 -22.10 3.13 -11.20
N GLY A 342 -22.25 2.28 -12.22
CA GLY A 342 -23.26 2.43 -13.28
C GLY A 342 -22.88 3.41 -14.40
N LEU A 343 -21.71 4.06 -14.32
CA LEU A 343 -21.13 4.79 -15.44
C LEU A 343 -20.52 3.81 -16.44
N SER A 344 -20.63 4.12 -17.74
CA SER A 344 -19.86 3.45 -18.79
C SER A 344 -18.40 3.91 -18.80
N GLY A 345 -17.53 3.13 -19.44
CA GLY A 345 -16.10 3.42 -19.57
C GLY A 345 -15.51 2.94 -20.88
N ARG A 346 -14.34 3.46 -21.26
CA ARG A 346 -13.57 2.97 -22.41
C ARG A 346 -12.14 2.61 -22.02
N ALA A 347 -11.68 1.44 -22.47
CA ALA A 347 -10.33 0.93 -22.19
C ALA A 347 -9.60 0.58 -23.49
N PHE A 348 -8.57 1.35 -23.82
CA PHE A 348 -7.76 1.17 -25.03
C PHE A 348 -6.42 0.53 -24.71
N THR A 349 -5.99 -0.45 -25.49
CA THR A 349 -4.73 -1.19 -25.26
C THR A 349 -3.84 -1.16 -26.49
N LEU A 350 -2.65 -0.62 -26.35
CA LEU A 350 -1.68 -0.49 -27.43
C LEU A 350 -0.71 -1.68 -27.38
N ALA A 351 -0.90 -2.62 -28.32
CA ALA A 351 -0.11 -3.84 -28.40
C ALA A 351 0.83 -3.82 -29.61
N THR A 352 2.05 -4.29 -29.40
CA THR A 352 3.05 -4.57 -30.43
C THR A 352 3.10 -6.08 -30.72
N PRO A 353 3.74 -6.53 -31.81
CA PRO A 353 3.89 -7.96 -32.10
C PRO A 353 4.58 -8.75 -30.98
N GLU A 354 5.48 -8.11 -30.22
CA GLU A 354 6.18 -8.72 -29.08
C GLU A 354 5.24 -9.00 -27.89
N ASP A 355 4.18 -8.19 -27.72
CA ASP A 355 3.23 -8.31 -26.61
C ASP A 355 2.28 -9.53 -26.74
N SER A 356 2.32 -10.26 -27.86
CA SER A 356 1.35 -11.32 -28.22
C SER A 356 1.16 -12.40 -27.15
N LYS A 357 2.22 -12.74 -26.38
CA LYS A 357 2.13 -13.69 -25.25
C LYS A 357 1.37 -13.12 -24.05
N LEU A 358 1.59 -11.85 -23.72
CA LEU A 358 0.90 -11.14 -22.64
C LEU A 358 -0.57 -10.94 -22.99
N LEU A 359 -0.86 -10.49 -24.21
CA LEU A 359 -2.21 -10.34 -24.74
C LEU A 359 -2.98 -11.68 -24.69
N SER A 360 -2.34 -12.79 -25.10
CA SER A 360 -2.97 -14.13 -25.04
C SER A 360 -3.25 -14.62 -23.61
N ALA A 361 -2.53 -14.11 -22.61
CA ALA A 361 -2.82 -14.40 -21.20
C ALA A 361 -3.99 -13.54 -20.69
N VAL A 362 -4.02 -12.25 -21.04
CA VAL A 362 -5.14 -11.34 -20.76
C VAL A 362 -6.45 -11.87 -21.34
N GLU A 363 -6.49 -12.17 -22.65
CA GLU A 363 -7.69 -12.66 -23.34
C GLU A 363 -8.21 -13.99 -22.75
N ARG A 364 -7.31 -14.85 -22.24
CA ARG A 364 -7.69 -16.08 -21.53
C ARG A 364 -8.32 -15.79 -20.17
N LEU A 365 -7.79 -14.81 -19.42
CA LEU A 365 -8.32 -14.44 -18.11
C LEU A 365 -9.71 -13.78 -18.21
N ILE A 366 -9.91 -12.90 -19.19
CA ILE A 366 -11.21 -12.23 -19.40
C ILE A 366 -12.23 -13.07 -20.20
N GLY A 367 -11.84 -14.24 -20.70
CA GLY A 367 -12.72 -15.15 -21.44
C GLY A 367 -13.15 -14.67 -22.84
N MET A 368 -12.57 -13.58 -23.35
CA MET A 368 -12.95 -12.97 -24.62
C MET A 368 -11.73 -12.43 -25.39
N LYS A 369 -11.87 -12.34 -26.72
CA LYS A 369 -10.95 -11.60 -27.59
C LYS A 369 -11.22 -10.10 -27.49
N ILE A 370 -10.19 -9.28 -27.39
CA ILE A 370 -10.36 -7.82 -27.31
C ILE A 370 -10.62 -7.27 -28.73
N PRO A 371 -11.75 -6.56 -28.98
CA PRO A 371 -12.07 -5.99 -30.29
C PRO A 371 -10.94 -5.09 -30.83
N VAL A 372 -10.43 -5.43 -32.01
CA VAL A 372 -9.38 -4.64 -32.68
C VAL A 372 -10.02 -3.43 -33.36
N ILE A 373 -9.44 -2.25 -33.13
CA ILE A 373 -9.77 -1.03 -33.88
C ILE A 373 -8.55 -0.59 -34.71
N GLN A 374 -8.83 0.00 -35.87
CA GLN A 374 -7.82 0.70 -36.66
C GLN A 374 -7.88 2.20 -36.32
N LEU A 375 -6.74 2.87 -36.37
CA LEU A 375 -6.66 4.33 -36.22
C LEU A 375 -6.33 4.92 -37.58
N ASP A 376 -7.06 5.96 -37.98
CA ASP A 376 -6.80 6.66 -39.24
C ASP A 376 -5.35 7.20 -39.26
N GLY A 377 -4.63 6.87 -40.34
CA GLY A 377 -3.21 7.21 -40.50
C GLY A 377 -2.22 6.24 -39.84
N ALA A 378 -2.65 5.25 -39.06
CA ALA A 378 -1.76 4.17 -38.61
C ALA A 378 -1.56 3.14 -39.74
N ALA A 379 -0.34 3.07 -40.28
CA ALA A 379 -0.01 2.07 -41.30
C ALA A 379 -0.22 0.65 -40.71
N PRO A 380 -0.89 -0.27 -41.44
CA PRO A 380 -1.24 -1.57 -40.88
C PRO A 380 0.01 -2.39 -40.60
N ALA A 381 0.24 -2.69 -39.32
CA ALA A 381 1.18 -3.74 -38.93
C ALA A 381 0.76 -5.04 -39.61
N ALA A 382 1.68 -5.62 -40.40
CA ALA A 382 1.34 -6.59 -41.45
C ALA A 382 0.43 -7.73 -40.97
N ALA A 383 -0.59 -8.05 -41.76
CA ALA A 383 -1.56 -9.09 -41.45
C ALA A 383 -0.88 -10.45 -41.30
N GLU A 384 -1.20 -11.16 -40.21
CA GLU A 384 -0.67 -12.50 -39.97
C GLU A 384 -1.21 -13.48 -41.00
N SER A 385 -0.36 -14.42 -41.42
CA SER A 385 -0.62 -15.35 -42.52
C SER A 385 -1.82 -16.25 -42.27
N ARG A 386 -2.60 -16.53 -43.33
CA ARG A 386 -3.64 -17.57 -43.33
C ARG A 386 -3.05 -18.92 -42.86
N PRO A 387 -3.81 -19.74 -42.10
CA PRO A 387 -3.40 -21.11 -41.83
C PRO A 387 -3.34 -21.91 -43.14
N ALA A 388 -2.35 -22.79 -43.28
CA ALA A 388 -2.29 -23.74 -44.38
C ALA A 388 -3.21 -24.93 -44.08
N GLU A 389 -4.08 -25.30 -45.02
CA GLU A 389 -4.90 -26.50 -44.91
C GLU A 389 -4.01 -27.74 -45.08
N THR A 390 -3.95 -28.58 -44.05
CA THR A 390 -3.29 -29.87 -44.10
C THR A 390 -4.18 -30.87 -44.82
N VAL A 391 -3.88 -31.16 -46.08
CA VAL A 391 -4.57 -32.21 -46.84
C VAL A 391 -4.20 -33.58 -46.29
N GLU A 392 -5.19 -34.31 -45.80
CA GLU A 392 -5.03 -35.72 -45.41
C GLU A 392 -4.94 -36.62 -46.64
N LEU A 393 -3.94 -37.51 -46.69
CA LEU A 393 -4.03 -38.76 -47.45
C LEU A 393 -3.57 -39.91 -46.56
N ALA A 394 -4.42 -40.93 -46.43
CA ALA A 394 -4.16 -42.12 -45.64
C ALA A 394 -3.66 -43.28 -46.50
N SER A 395 -2.75 -44.09 -45.96
CA SER A 395 -2.70 -45.54 -46.17
C SER A 395 -1.88 -46.20 -45.06
N GLU A 396 -2.18 -47.47 -44.75
CA GLU A 396 -1.73 -48.16 -43.54
C GLU A 396 -0.66 -49.26 -43.82
N THR A 397 -0.25 -49.94 -42.74
CA THR A 397 0.28 -51.33 -42.67
C THR A 397 1.74 -51.64 -43.11
N ASN A 398 2.61 -51.75 -42.09
CA ASN A 398 3.46 -52.93 -41.76
C ASN A 398 4.56 -53.45 -42.74
N PRO A 399 5.50 -54.32 -42.29
CA PRO A 399 6.09 -54.52 -40.94
C PRO A 399 7.65 -54.44 -40.95
N PRO A 400 8.34 -54.47 -39.78
CA PRO A 400 9.80 -54.27 -39.71
C PRO A 400 10.64 -55.54 -39.94
N ARG A 401 11.91 -55.39 -40.37
CA ARG A 401 12.91 -56.47 -40.39
C ARG A 401 14.32 -56.02 -40.00
N LYS A 402 15.05 -56.92 -39.33
CA LYS A 402 16.39 -56.70 -38.74
C LYS A 402 17.52 -56.91 -39.75
N THR A 403 18.57 -56.09 -39.68
CA THR A 403 19.98 -56.53 -39.82
C THR A 403 20.85 -55.73 -38.85
N GLY A 404 21.99 -56.27 -38.42
CA GLY A 404 22.90 -55.58 -37.51
C GLY A 404 24.34 -56.09 -37.63
N ARG A 405 25.30 -55.16 -37.55
CA ARG A 405 26.76 -55.31 -37.44
C ARG A 405 27.34 -53.92 -37.12
N GLY A 406 28.32 -53.71 -36.24
CA GLY A 406 28.94 -54.63 -35.29
C GLY A 406 30.44 -54.35 -35.09
N ARG A 407 30.90 -54.28 -33.83
CA ARG A 407 32.27 -53.91 -33.34
C ARG A 407 32.55 -52.39 -33.37
N GLY A 408 33.37 -51.84 -32.46
CA GLY A 408 34.10 -52.45 -31.33
C GLY A 408 34.51 -51.40 -30.26
N ALA A 409 35.04 -51.84 -29.11
CA ALA A 409 35.22 -51.00 -27.91
C ALA A 409 36.56 -51.21 -27.17
N ARG A 410 36.98 -50.20 -26.39
CA ARG A 410 37.91 -50.18 -25.22
C ARG A 410 38.10 -48.72 -24.75
N SER A 411 37.66 -48.35 -23.55
CA SER A 411 38.39 -48.27 -22.25
C SER A 411 39.53 -47.22 -22.23
N ASN A 412 39.56 -46.24 -21.32
CA ASN A 412 39.87 -46.32 -19.87
C ASN A 412 41.24 -46.98 -19.60
N ASP A 413 42.14 -46.47 -18.73
CA ASP A 413 42.04 -45.42 -17.69
C ASP A 413 43.41 -44.73 -17.45
N ASN A 414 43.43 -43.55 -16.79
CA ASN A 414 44.19 -43.33 -15.54
C ASN A 414 44.13 -41.90 -14.98
N ALA A 415 44.25 -41.79 -13.65
CA ALA A 415 44.37 -40.55 -12.88
C ALA A 415 45.36 -40.73 -11.71
N VAL A 416 45.89 -39.62 -11.18
CA VAL A 416 46.66 -39.53 -9.92
C VAL A 416 46.29 -38.21 -9.22
N ALA A 417 46.37 -38.13 -7.89
CA ALA A 417 45.87 -37.01 -7.09
C ALA A 417 46.80 -36.66 -5.90
N ALA A 418 46.59 -35.46 -5.32
CA ALA A 418 47.02 -34.98 -3.98
C ALA A 418 48.55 -34.86 -3.70
N ASP A 419 49.09 -33.87 -2.96
CA ASP A 419 48.54 -32.57 -2.46
C ASP A 419 49.69 -31.50 -2.43
N GLU A 420 49.99 -30.58 -1.48
CA GLU A 420 49.55 -30.27 -0.11
C GLU A 420 49.86 -28.78 0.29
N GLN A 421 50.21 -28.48 1.55
CA GLN A 421 50.26 -27.12 2.17
C GLN A 421 51.59 -26.36 1.90
N SER A 422 51.64 -25.03 1.82
CA SER A 422 51.85 -24.12 2.99
C SER A 422 51.86 -22.61 2.61
N ALA A 423 51.67 -21.73 3.60
CA ALA A 423 51.69 -20.24 3.53
C ALA A 423 53.11 -19.65 3.85
N PRO A 424 53.39 -18.32 3.99
CA PRO A 424 52.53 -17.10 4.01
C PRO A 424 53.04 -15.88 3.16
N PRO A 425 52.34 -14.72 3.15
CA PRO A 425 52.65 -13.57 2.28
C PRO A 425 53.23 -12.32 3.00
N PRO A 426 53.72 -11.32 2.25
CA PRO A 426 53.92 -9.95 2.74
C PRO A 426 52.88 -8.96 2.18
N ALA A 427 52.53 -7.94 2.97
CA ALA A 427 51.72 -6.80 2.55
C ALA A 427 52.38 -5.48 3.00
N LYS A 428 52.18 -4.37 2.26
CA LYS A 428 51.89 -3.01 2.79
C LYS A 428 52.00 -1.88 1.77
N SER A 429 51.23 -0.82 2.04
CA SER A 429 51.27 0.55 1.47
C SER A 429 50.88 0.68 -0.01
N SER A 430 50.04 1.62 -0.46
CA SER A 430 49.59 2.93 0.07
C SER A 430 50.61 4.08 -0.03
N ARG A 431 50.68 4.72 -1.21
CA ARG A 431 51.27 6.06 -1.37
C ARG A 431 50.32 7.02 -2.08
N ARG A 432 49.67 7.84 -1.25
CA ARG A 432 49.05 9.13 -1.57
C ARG A 432 50.10 10.04 -2.20
N SER A 433 49.84 10.63 -3.36
CA SER A 433 50.62 11.76 -3.89
C SER A 433 49.73 13.00 -4.01
N SER A 434 50.34 14.17 -3.89
CA SER A 434 49.64 15.46 -3.86
C SER A 434 50.45 16.51 -4.60
N ARG A 435 49.77 17.39 -5.36
CA ARG A 435 50.38 18.67 -5.76
C ARG A 435 49.35 19.80 -5.93
N LYS A 436 49.69 20.90 -5.26
CA LYS A 436 49.19 22.28 -5.36
C LYS A 436 49.74 22.95 -6.65
N ARG A 437 49.35 24.15 -7.12
CA ARG A 437 48.19 25.07 -6.92
C ARG A 437 48.42 26.33 -7.80
N GLY A 438 47.35 27.01 -8.23
CA GLY A 438 47.31 28.35 -8.85
C GLY A 438 46.01 28.46 -9.68
N GLU A 439 45.08 29.41 -9.51
CA GLU A 439 45.12 30.89 -9.45
C GLU A 439 45.48 31.50 -10.82
N HIS A 440 44.68 32.39 -11.44
CA HIS A 440 43.42 33.07 -11.06
C HIS A 440 42.21 32.56 -11.94
N SER A 441 41.02 33.16 -12.07
CA SER A 441 40.43 34.43 -11.61
C SER A 441 38.89 34.41 -11.47
N GLU A 442 38.34 35.56 -11.07
CA GLU A 442 36.99 36.15 -11.19
C GLU A 442 35.71 35.30 -11.39
N LYS A 443 34.73 35.58 -10.52
CA LYS A 443 33.29 35.61 -10.81
C LYS A 443 32.69 36.91 -10.22
N PRO A 444 31.71 37.55 -10.88
CA PRO A 444 31.05 38.74 -10.34
C PRO A 444 30.10 38.39 -9.18
N ALA A 445 29.89 39.36 -8.28
CA ALA A 445 28.90 39.27 -7.23
C ALA A 445 27.51 39.71 -7.73
N VAL A 446 26.45 39.18 -7.11
CA VAL A 446 25.09 39.72 -7.18
C VAL A 446 24.64 39.94 -5.73
N ALA A 447 24.03 41.09 -5.46
CA ALA A 447 23.68 41.51 -4.10
C ALA A 447 22.49 40.73 -3.52
N VAL A 448 22.43 40.69 -2.19
CA VAL A 448 21.25 40.27 -1.43
C VAL A 448 20.74 41.52 -0.70
N GLU A 449 19.56 42.01 -1.07
CA GLU A 449 18.88 43.07 -0.32
C GLU A 449 18.09 42.47 0.86
N PRO A 450 18.03 43.15 2.02
CA PRO A 450 17.25 42.70 3.16
C PRO A 450 15.77 43.08 2.98
N ALA A 451 14.88 42.08 3.01
CA ALA A 451 13.44 42.31 3.06
C ALA A 451 13.05 42.97 4.40
N VAL A 452 12.27 44.05 4.34
CA VAL A 452 11.90 44.86 5.50
C VAL A 452 10.87 44.13 6.37
N VAL A 453 11.08 44.14 7.69
CA VAL A 453 10.09 43.64 8.66
C VAL A 453 8.99 44.69 8.83
N ALA A 454 7.76 44.36 8.46
CA ALA A 454 6.59 45.19 8.71
C ALA A 454 5.94 44.79 10.05
N GLU A 455 5.78 45.74 10.96
CA GLU A 455 5.06 45.54 12.22
C GLU A 455 3.55 45.37 11.97
N VAL A 456 2.97 44.29 12.49
CA VAL A 456 1.50 44.15 12.60
C VAL A 456 1.11 44.62 14.00
N GLN A 457 0.43 45.77 14.08
CA GLN A 457 0.03 46.39 15.34
C GLN A 457 -1.12 45.61 16.01
N GLU A 458 -1.03 45.39 17.32
CA GLU A 458 -2.12 44.77 18.10
C GLU A 458 -3.35 45.69 18.18
N ALA A 459 -4.46 45.25 17.61
CA ALA A 459 -5.73 45.96 17.71
C ALA A 459 -6.39 45.72 19.08
N LYS A 460 -6.47 46.76 19.91
CA LYS A 460 -7.21 46.72 21.18
C LYS A 460 -8.71 46.51 20.94
N PRO A 461 -9.39 45.63 21.70
CA PRO A 461 -10.85 45.63 21.78
C PRO A 461 -11.36 46.99 22.28
N ARG A 462 -12.46 47.48 21.71
CA ARG A 462 -13.08 48.75 22.10
C ARG A 462 -14.26 48.49 23.04
N GLU A 463 -14.40 49.33 24.07
CA GLU A 463 -15.42 49.19 25.10
C GLU A 463 -16.85 49.35 24.54
N THR A 464 -17.80 48.59 25.09
CA THR A 464 -19.24 48.82 24.94
C THR A 464 -19.84 49.27 26.27
N SER A 465 -20.82 50.18 26.20
CA SER A 465 -21.32 50.92 27.37
C SER A 465 -22.35 50.14 28.20
N LEU A 466 -22.32 50.36 29.51
CA LEU A 466 -23.21 49.81 30.55
C LEU A 466 -24.70 50.16 30.34
N THR A 467 -25.60 49.28 30.81
CA THR A 467 -26.75 49.65 31.68
C THR A 467 -27.37 48.41 32.34
N GLY A 468 -27.31 48.31 33.67
CA GLY A 468 -28.10 47.37 34.51
C GLY A 468 -27.76 45.87 34.42
N GLY A 469 -27.81 45.08 35.50
CA GLY A 469 -27.98 45.41 36.91
C GLY A 469 -28.61 44.26 37.71
N GLY A 470 -27.90 43.67 38.67
CA GLY A 470 -28.47 42.61 39.52
C GLY A 470 -27.48 41.78 40.34
N VAL A 471 -27.49 42.03 41.66
CA VAL A 471 -27.20 41.11 42.79
C VAL A 471 -25.88 40.30 42.81
N VAL A 472 -25.13 40.51 43.88
CA VAL A 472 -23.93 39.77 44.31
C VAL A 472 -24.23 38.41 44.94
N GLU A 473 -23.29 37.47 44.82
CA GLU A 473 -22.74 36.77 45.99
C GLU A 473 -21.32 36.23 45.71
N ALA A 474 -20.44 36.22 46.72
CA ALA A 474 -19.04 35.80 46.56
C ALA A 474 -18.38 35.42 47.90
N PHE A 475 -17.64 34.30 47.93
CA PHE A 475 -16.78 33.88 49.05
C PHE A 475 -15.53 33.11 48.51
N PRO A 476 -14.43 32.98 49.27
CA PRO A 476 -13.16 33.51 48.76
C PRO A 476 -12.00 32.50 48.66
N THR A 477 -10.90 32.97 48.07
CA THR A 477 -9.60 32.29 48.01
C THR A 477 -8.91 32.21 49.37
N GLN A 478 -8.03 31.21 49.56
CA GLN A 478 -6.97 31.26 50.56
C GLN A 478 -5.58 31.16 49.90
N ARG A 479 -4.60 31.80 50.54
CA ARG A 479 -3.18 31.85 50.15
C ARG A 479 -2.32 31.48 51.37
N ALA A 480 -1.45 30.49 51.21
CA ALA A 480 -0.25 30.28 52.03
C ALA A 480 0.70 29.33 51.24
N GLY A 481 2.03 29.39 51.37
CA GLY A 481 2.84 30.34 52.14
C GLY A 481 4.34 30.17 51.81
N SER A 482 5.08 31.28 51.85
CA SER A 482 6.51 31.41 51.56
C SER A 482 7.45 30.39 52.24
N GLY A 483 8.53 29.99 51.55
CA GLY A 483 9.61 29.17 52.11
C GLY A 483 10.92 29.33 51.31
N ASN A 484 11.81 30.23 51.76
CA ASN A 484 13.06 30.59 51.06
C ASN A 484 14.27 29.84 51.66
N GLY A 485 15.22 29.38 50.83
CA GLY A 485 16.39 28.64 51.30
C GLY A 485 17.51 28.50 50.26
N ARG A 486 18.54 29.35 50.35
CA ARG A 486 19.80 29.23 49.58
C ARG A 486 20.85 28.47 50.40
N GLY A 487 21.51 27.48 49.81
CA GLY A 487 22.66 26.78 50.41
C GLY A 487 23.74 26.51 49.37
N ARG A 488 25.01 26.84 49.69
CA ARG A 488 26.19 26.54 48.86
C ARG A 488 26.77 25.18 49.26
N GLY A 489 27.33 24.44 48.30
CA GLY A 489 28.19 23.30 48.60
C GLY A 489 28.64 22.56 47.34
N GLY A 490 29.86 22.83 46.89
CA GLY A 490 30.52 22.05 45.82
C GLY A 490 31.88 21.56 46.29
N ARG A 491 32.20 20.30 45.99
CA ARG A 491 33.55 19.72 46.01
C ARG A 491 33.55 18.38 45.26
N ASP A 492 34.74 17.97 44.87
CA ASP A 492 35.01 17.00 43.83
C ASP A 492 35.19 15.55 44.33
N ARG A 493 35.46 14.67 43.35
CA ARG A 493 36.04 13.31 43.44
C ARG A 493 35.13 12.09 43.61
N GLU A 494 34.96 11.42 42.47
CA GLU A 494 35.51 10.09 42.18
C GLU A 494 35.09 8.87 43.04
N ASP A 495 34.47 7.93 42.30
CA ASP A 495 34.71 6.48 42.32
C ASP A 495 33.76 5.53 43.10
N ASN A 496 33.66 4.32 42.53
CA ASN A 496 33.13 3.06 43.02
C ASN A 496 31.67 2.95 43.50
N GLY A 497 30.82 2.44 42.59
CA GLY A 497 30.23 1.10 42.78
C GLY A 497 29.14 0.92 43.85
N ARG A 498 27.87 1.02 43.45
CA ARG A 498 26.73 0.35 44.09
C ARG A 498 25.88 -0.35 43.03
N SER A 499 25.86 -1.68 42.98
CA SER A 499 25.22 -2.65 43.89
C SER A 499 23.71 -2.75 43.68
N VAL A 500 23.26 -3.90 43.15
CA VAL A 500 21.84 -4.21 42.98
C VAL A 500 21.17 -4.27 44.34
N THR A 501 20.19 -3.41 44.58
CA THR A 501 19.28 -3.52 45.73
C THR A 501 18.32 -4.68 45.48
N GLY A 502 18.55 -5.80 46.16
CA GLY A 502 17.54 -6.85 46.28
C GLY A 502 16.32 -6.36 47.06
N PHE A 503 15.22 -7.11 47.00
CA PHE A 503 14.11 -6.93 47.92
C PHE A 503 14.58 -7.18 49.35
N GLY A 504 14.09 -6.39 50.30
CA GLY A 504 14.33 -6.60 51.73
C GLY A 504 13.44 -7.72 52.30
N ASP A 505 13.03 -7.58 53.56
CA ASP A 505 12.26 -8.61 54.28
C ASP A 505 10.85 -8.89 53.68
N GLU A 506 10.39 -8.08 52.73
CA GLU A 506 9.18 -8.34 51.92
C GLU A 506 9.54 -9.03 50.60
N VAL A 507 9.64 -10.37 50.61
CA VAL A 507 9.69 -11.18 49.39
C VAL A 507 8.27 -11.46 48.89
N PRO A 508 7.88 -11.01 47.67
CA PRO A 508 6.54 -11.25 47.13
C PRO A 508 6.20 -12.75 47.04
N ALA A 509 5.04 -13.15 47.57
CA ALA A 509 4.64 -14.55 47.75
C ALA A 509 4.59 -15.41 46.47
N PHE A 510 4.64 -14.81 45.27
CA PHE A 510 4.75 -15.56 44.02
C PHE A 510 6.16 -16.13 43.77
N LEU A 511 7.21 -15.52 44.34
CA LEU A 511 8.60 -16.00 44.26
C LEU A 511 8.87 -17.18 45.21
N LEU A 512 8.01 -17.38 46.21
CA LEU A 512 8.09 -18.50 47.17
C LEU A 512 7.39 -19.78 46.67
N LYS A 513 6.80 -19.77 45.47
CA LYS A 513 6.16 -20.96 44.89
C LYS A 513 7.20 -21.92 44.32
N ALA A 514 7.32 -23.09 44.94
CA ALA A 514 8.14 -24.18 44.42
C ALA A 514 7.68 -24.59 43.00
N VAL A 515 8.62 -24.63 42.05
CA VAL A 515 8.35 -25.05 40.68
C VAL A 515 8.09 -26.57 40.66
N PRO A 516 6.98 -27.06 40.10
CA PRO A 516 6.73 -28.49 40.01
C PRO A 516 7.77 -29.15 39.10
N LYS A 517 8.41 -30.22 39.57
CA LYS A 517 9.31 -31.04 38.73
C LYS A 517 8.51 -31.59 37.55
N LYS A 518 9.02 -31.44 36.33
CA LYS A 518 8.52 -32.18 35.16
C LYS A 518 8.56 -33.67 35.46
N ALA A 519 7.44 -34.35 35.30
CA ALA A 519 7.45 -35.80 35.14
C ALA A 519 8.12 -36.13 33.81
N THR A 520 9.09 -37.04 33.83
CA THR A 520 9.62 -37.72 32.64
C THR A 520 8.98 -39.10 32.58
N GLY A 521 8.09 -39.28 31.61
CA GLY A 521 7.36 -40.51 31.31
C GLY A 521 6.62 -40.31 30.00
#